data_AF-A0A946GA38-F1
#
_entry.id   AF-A0A946GA38-F1
#
_cell.length_a   1.000
_cell.length_b   1.000
_cell.length_c   1.000
_cell.angle_alpha   90.00
_cell.angle_beta   90.00
_cell.angle_gamma   90.00
#
_symmetry.space_group_name_H-M   'P 1'
#
loop_
_entity.id
_entity.type
_entity.pdbx_description
1 polymer ?
#
loop_
_entity_poly.entity_id
_entity_poly.type
_entity_poly.pdbx_seq_one_letter_code
_entity_poly.pdbx_strand_id
1 'polypeptide(L)'
;MENWFAADFDPSQAGWETAKAPFGRMGDKLDRRRPSCNGTHCQCSEIPATLWEKEVLLMSQTFEIPAMKKGHAYRLILGGAGCDRSGEGFAIYVNGKLLTQANGGFYRYSGIRGAYIYEDILPEFEGGKVTIAVINFLRYTHFKNVTHYHGPHPDFRGKEVPPNGHVSLWMEEARLSPATVEAAGAKE
;
A
#
# COMPACT_ATOMS: atom_id res chain seq x y z
N MET A 1 -5.45 -17.89 -8.50
CA MET A 1 -6.82 -17.62 -8.03
C MET A 1 -7.41 -16.60 -8.99
N GLU A 2 -8.42 -16.98 -9.75
CA GLU A 2 -9.07 -16.06 -10.69
C GLU A 2 -9.94 -15.07 -9.92
N ASN A 3 -10.02 -13.83 -10.39
CA ASN A 3 -10.98 -12.80 -9.94
C ASN A 3 -10.98 -12.39 -8.46
N TRP A 4 -9.93 -12.70 -7.69
CA TRP A 4 -9.83 -12.32 -6.26
C TRP A 4 -9.96 -10.82 -5.96
N PHE A 5 -9.72 -9.97 -6.97
CA PHE A 5 -9.80 -8.51 -6.89
C PHE A 5 -11.21 -7.97 -7.21
N ALA A 6 -12.13 -8.81 -7.69
CA ALA A 6 -13.46 -8.40 -8.12
C ALA A 6 -14.33 -7.92 -6.95
N ALA A 7 -15.29 -7.04 -7.23
CA ALA A 7 -16.16 -6.45 -6.20
C ALA A 7 -17.09 -7.47 -5.52
N ASP A 8 -17.46 -8.52 -6.25
CA ASP A 8 -18.34 -9.62 -5.83
C ASP A 8 -17.58 -10.84 -5.30
N PHE A 9 -16.24 -10.76 -5.22
CA PHE A 9 -15.44 -11.80 -4.62
C PHE A 9 -15.75 -11.93 -3.13
N ASP A 10 -16.07 -13.14 -2.67
CA ASP A 10 -16.26 -13.45 -1.26
C ASP A 10 -15.01 -14.14 -0.69
N PRO A 11 -14.17 -13.44 0.10
CA PRO A 11 -12.97 -14.03 0.69
C PRO A 11 -13.29 -15.19 1.63
N SER A 12 -14.45 -15.19 2.28
CA SER A 12 -14.84 -16.24 3.22
C SER A 12 -15.12 -17.57 2.52
N GLN A 13 -15.80 -17.53 1.37
CA GLN A 13 -16.05 -18.71 0.54
C GLN A 13 -14.76 -19.23 -0.11
N ALA A 14 -13.81 -18.34 -0.37
CA ALA A 14 -12.48 -18.68 -0.87
C ALA A 14 -11.50 -19.16 0.23
N GLY A 15 -11.96 -19.25 1.49
CA GLY A 15 -11.16 -19.72 2.63
C GLY A 15 -10.07 -18.74 3.08
N TRP A 16 -10.22 -17.44 2.83
CA TRP A 16 -9.26 -16.44 3.27
C TRP A 16 -9.37 -16.18 4.77
N GLU A 17 -8.23 -15.97 5.40
CA GLU A 17 -8.15 -15.60 6.82
C GLU A 17 -8.38 -14.11 7.02
N THR A 18 -8.95 -13.75 8.17
CA THR A 18 -9.09 -12.35 8.60
C THR A 18 -7.99 -12.01 9.60
N ALA A 19 -7.32 -10.87 9.40
CA ALA A 19 -6.27 -10.42 10.31
C ALA A 19 -6.15 -8.89 10.30
N LYS A 20 -5.32 -8.34 11.20
CA LYS A 20 -5.19 -6.89 11.41
C LYS A 20 -3.99 -6.33 10.64
N ALA A 21 -4.22 -5.27 9.87
CA ALA A 21 -3.12 -4.44 9.37
C ALA A 21 -2.41 -3.70 10.54
N PRO A 22 -1.11 -3.34 10.42
CA PRO A 22 -0.26 -3.62 9.27
C PRO A 22 0.20 -5.09 9.21
N PHE A 23 0.37 -5.59 7.99
CA PHE A 23 0.94 -6.90 7.72
C PHE A 23 2.41 -6.75 7.41
N GLY A 24 3.25 -7.65 7.90
CA GLY A 24 4.67 -7.57 7.57
C GLY A 24 5.51 -8.66 8.19
N ARG A 25 6.79 -8.61 7.87
CA ARG A 25 7.83 -9.43 8.48
C ARG A 25 9.19 -8.84 8.24
N MET A 26 10.12 -9.23 9.10
CA MET A 26 11.52 -8.90 9.00
C MET A 26 12.31 -10.17 9.31
N GLY A 27 12.70 -10.91 8.27
CA GLY A 27 13.14 -12.30 8.45
C GLY A 27 11.98 -13.18 8.85
N ASP A 28 12.11 -13.92 9.94
CA ASP A 28 11.09 -14.79 10.52
C ASP A 28 10.25 -14.13 11.61
N LYS A 29 10.41 -12.80 11.83
CA LYS A 29 9.83 -12.09 12.96
C LYS A 29 8.81 -11.03 12.55
N LEU A 30 7.87 -10.78 13.47
CA LEU A 30 7.11 -9.53 13.55
C LEU A 30 8.01 -8.44 14.13
N ASP A 31 8.73 -7.76 13.26
CA ASP A 31 9.56 -6.63 13.66
C ASP A 31 9.45 -5.48 12.66
N ARG A 32 9.75 -4.29 13.14
CA ARG A 32 9.83 -3.08 12.32
C ARG A 32 11.01 -3.17 11.36
N ARG A 33 10.87 -2.62 10.16
CA ARG A 33 11.97 -2.63 9.17
C ARG A 33 13.10 -1.66 9.53
N ARG A 34 12.79 -0.65 10.34
CA ARG A 34 13.77 0.31 10.87
C ARG A 34 13.33 0.87 12.22
N PRO A 35 14.26 1.27 13.11
CA PRO A 35 13.93 1.76 14.44
C PRO A 35 13.03 3.01 14.46
N SER A 36 13.21 3.94 13.51
CA SER A 36 12.44 5.19 13.42
C SER A 36 12.28 5.66 11.97
N CYS A 37 11.16 6.35 11.67
CA CYS A 37 10.84 6.90 10.34
C CYS A 37 10.22 8.28 10.47
N ASN A 38 10.67 9.25 9.66
CA ASN A 38 10.14 10.61 9.67
C ASN A 38 8.83 10.74 8.87
N GLY A 39 8.51 9.76 8.03
CA GLY A 39 7.23 9.70 7.32
C GLY A 39 6.22 8.90 8.12
N THR A 40 5.32 9.58 8.83
CA THR A 40 4.20 8.94 9.56
C THR A 40 3.37 8.06 8.61
N HIS A 41 3.19 8.53 7.39
CA HIS A 41 2.55 7.83 6.28
C HIS A 41 3.35 6.64 5.71
N CYS A 42 4.53 6.32 6.25
CA CYS A 42 5.30 5.16 5.79
C CYS A 42 5.05 3.94 6.68
N GLN A 43 4.75 4.13 7.97
CA GLN A 43 4.55 3.07 8.97
C GLN A 43 5.68 2.01 9.05
N CYS A 44 6.81 2.17 8.35
CA CYS A 44 7.88 1.17 8.30
C CYS A 44 8.63 0.95 9.63
N SER A 45 8.35 1.80 10.61
CA SER A 45 8.84 1.70 11.99
C SER A 45 7.83 1.12 12.96
N GLU A 46 6.60 0.92 12.51
CA GLU A 46 5.58 0.22 13.30
C GLU A 46 5.87 -1.27 13.29
N ILE A 47 5.59 -1.92 14.42
CA ILE A 47 5.62 -3.38 14.51
C ILE A 47 4.33 -3.90 13.83
N PRO A 48 4.42 -4.77 12.82
CA PRO A 48 3.23 -5.32 12.18
C PRO A 48 2.37 -6.11 13.17
N ALA A 49 1.05 -6.02 13.01
CA ALA A 49 0.10 -6.77 13.83
C ALA A 49 -0.10 -8.21 13.33
N THR A 50 0.20 -8.46 12.05
CA THR A 50 0.02 -9.77 11.41
C THR A 50 1.27 -10.17 10.62
N LEU A 51 1.68 -11.43 10.77
CA LEU A 51 2.86 -11.96 10.09
C LEU A 51 2.53 -12.25 8.64
N TRP A 52 3.33 -11.70 7.72
CA TRP A 52 3.20 -11.98 6.29
C TRP A 52 4.04 -13.21 5.89
N GLU A 53 3.50 -14.40 6.07
CA GLU A 53 4.28 -15.65 5.97
C GLU A 53 4.71 -16.05 4.54
N LYS A 54 3.90 -15.71 3.53
CA LYS A 54 4.10 -16.13 2.14
C LYS A 54 4.80 -15.07 1.29
N GLU A 55 5.30 -15.45 0.12
CA GLU A 55 5.87 -14.53 -0.88
C GLU A 55 4.91 -13.38 -1.24
N VAL A 56 3.64 -13.73 -1.45
CA VAL A 56 2.59 -12.84 -1.95
C VAL A 56 1.54 -12.66 -0.87
N LEU A 57 1.13 -11.42 -0.63
CA LEU A 57 -0.05 -11.10 0.17
C LEU A 57 -1.14 -10.58 -0.75
N LEU A 58 -2.31 -11.21 -0.65
CA LEU A 58 -3.55 -10.71 -1.23
C LEU A 58 -4.44 -10.23 -0.08
N MET A 59 -4.98 -9.04 -0.21
CA MET A 59 -5.93 -8.45 0.74
C MET A 59 -7.15 -7.96 -0.03
N SER A 60 -8.32 -8.09 0.57
CA SER A 60 -9.56 -7.53 0.06
C SER A 60 -10.45 -7.15 1.24
N GLN A 61 -10.96 -5.93 1.24
CA GLN A 61 -11.87 -5.46 2.27
C GLN A 61 -12.88 -4.47 1.70
N THR A 62 -14.14 -4.64 2.07
CA THR A 62 -15.22 -3.69 1.78
C THR A 62 -15.38 -2.71 2.94
N PHE A 63 -15.47 -1.42 2.60
CA PHE A 63 -15.65 -0.32 3.53
C PHE A 63 -16.93 0.44 3.17
N GLU A 64 -17.61 0.97 4.19
CA GLU A 64 -18.61 2.01 3.98
C GLU A 64 -17.89 3.37 3.94
N ILE A 65 -17.82 4.00 2.77
CA ILE A 65 -17.10 5.25 2.54
C ILE A 65 -18.13 6.36 2.22
N PRO A 66 -18.04 7.55 2.84
CA PRO A 66 -18.89 8.68 2.46
C PRO A 66 -18.58 9.17 1.05
N ALA A 67 -19.54 9.81 0.40
CA ALA A 67 -19.35 10.41 -0.91
C ALA A 67 -18.18 11.41 -0.92
N MET A 68 -17.34 11.35 -1.95
CA MET A 68 -16.24 12.29 -2.11
C MET A 68 -16.72 13.73 -2.33
N LYS A 69 -16.02 14.69 -1.73
CA LYS A 69 -16.40 16.11 -1.71
C LYS A 69 -15.81 16.85 -2.90
N LYS A 70 -16.59 17.76 -3.48
CA LYS A 70 -16.09 18.70 -4.49
C LYS A 70 -15.04 19.62 -3.88
N GLY A 71 -13.96 19.89 -4.63
CA GLY A 71 -12.86 20.74 -4.17
C GLY A 71 -11.93 20.06 -3.16
N HIS A 72 -11.97 18.73 -3.08
CA HIS A 72 -11.04 17.93 -2.28
C HIS A 72 -10.25 17.00 -3.20
N ALA A 73 -9.01 16.71 -2.79
CA ALA A 73 -8.18 15.68 -3.39
C ALA A 73 -8.12 14.47 -2.45
N TYR A 74 -8.18 13.28 -3.04
CA TYR A 74 -8.12 12.02 -2.34
C TYR A 74 -6.95 11.19 -2.84
N ARG A 75 -6.31 10.46 -1.92
CA ARG A 75 -5.27 9.49 -2.27
C ARG A 75 -5.32 8.27 -1.37
N LEU A 76 -4.99 7.12 -1.93
CA LEU A 76 -4.64 5.92 -1.19
C LEU A 76 -3.13 5.88 -1.00
N ILE A 77 -2.69 5.70 0.25
CA ILE A 77 -1.28 5.50 0.57
C ILE A 77 -1.04 4.05 0.91
N LEU A 78 -0.11 3.43 0.19
CA LEU A 78 0.41 2.10 0.51
C LEU A 78 1.53 2.25 1.52
N GLY A 79 1.15 2.08 2.79
CA GLY A 79 2.05 2.02 3.93
C GLY A 79 3.17 1.04 3.68
N GLY A 80 4.37 1.50 3.96
CA GLY A 80 5.60 0.76 3.85
C GLY A 80 6.17 0.63 2.44
N ALA A 81 5.41 1.03 1.41
CA ALA A 81 5.85 0.88 0.03
C ALA A 81 6.86 1.95 -0.42
N GLY A 82 6.90 3.10 0.25
CA GLY A 82 7.89 4.17 0.02
C GLY A 82 9.26 3.96 0.70
N CYS A 83 9.51 2.79 1.27
CA CYS A 83 10.79 2.45 1.89
C CYS A 83 11.67 1.69 0.90
N ASP A 84 12.99 1.86 1.00
CA ASP A 84 14.03 1.12 0.27
C ASP A 84 14.04 -0.41 0.52
N ARG A 85 13.12 -0.87 1.37
CA ARG A 85 12.86 -2.24 1.81
C ARG A 85 11.38 -2.61 1.63
N SER A 86 10.67 -1.86 0.80
CA SER A 86 9.34 -2.21 0.32
C SER A 86 9.48 -3.36 -0.65
N GLY A 87 8.52 -4.29 -0.60
CA GLY A 87 8.25 -5.37 -1.53
C GLY A 87 8.56 -5.14 -3.01
N GLU A 88 8.63 -6.21 -3.80
CA GLU A 88 9.03 -6.20 -5.23
C GLU A 88 7.95 -5.71 -6.21
N GLY A 89 6.87 -5.12 -5.72
CA GLY A 89 5.78 -4.60 -6.55
C GLY A 89 4.46 -4.61 -5.82
N PHE A 90 3.44 -4.00 -6.41
CA PHE A 90 2.07 -4.05 -5.89
C PHE A 90 1.06 -3.72 -6.99
N ALA A 91 -0.20 -4.06 -6.75
CA ALA A 91 -1.33 -3.49 -7.46
C ALA A 91 -2.48 -3.21 -6.49
N ILE A 92 -3.21 -2.12 -6.73
CA ILE A 92 -4.39 -1.72 -5.97
C ILE A 92 -5.57 -1.72 -6.92
N TYR A 93 -6.67 -2.34 -6.48
CA TYR A 93 -7.93 -2.40 -7.18
C TYR A 93 -9.03 -1.77 -6.33
N VAL A 94 -9.97 -1.10 -6.99
CA VAL A 94 -11.17 -0.53 -6.39
C VAL A 94 -12.37 -1.10 -7.15
N ASN A 95 -13.26 -1.80 -6.44
CA ASN A 95 -14.43 -2.47 -7.02
C ASN A 95 -14.09 -3.32 -8.27
N GLY A 96 -12.96 -4.04 -8.23
CA GLY A 96 -12.49 -4.83 -9.37
C GLY A 96 -11.72 -4.09 -10.45
N LYS A 97 -11.71 -2.75 -10.45
CA LYS A 97 -10.96 -1.93 -11.41
C LYS A 97 -9.54 -1.69 -10.94
N LEU A 98 -8.57 -1.89 -11.81
CA LEU A 98 -7.17 -1.58 -11.52
C LEU A 98 -7.00 -0.06 -11.36
N LEU A 99 -6.60 0.38 -10.18
CA LEU A 99 -6.32 1.79 -9.89
C LEU A 99 -4.85 2.15 -10.16
N THR A 100 -3.93 1.28 -9.73
CA THR A 100 -2.49 1.50 -9.93
C THR A 100 -1.75 0.18 -9.82
N GLN A 101 -0.62 0.09 -10.51
CA GLN A 101 0.29 -1.04 -10.45
C GLN A 101 1.73 -0.57 -10.52
N ALA A 102 2.59 -1.28 -9.81
CA ALA A 102 4.01 -1.21 -10.02
C ALA A 102 4.61 -2.62 -10.08
N ASN A 103 5.27 -2.91 -11.20
CA ASN A 103 5.89 -4.20 -11.49
C ASN A 103 7.26 -4.39 -10.83
N GLY A 104 7.72 -3.40 -10.07
CA GLY A 104 8.99 -3.43 -9.39
C GLY A 104 8.89 -2.86 -7.98
N GLY A 105 9.85 -3.27 -7.15
CA GLY A 105 9.97 -2.76 -5.80
C GLY A 105 10.38 -1.29 -5.75
N PHE A 106 10.59 -0.79 -4.54
CA PHE A 106 11.06 0.59 -4.37
C PHE A 106 12.36 0.81 -5.14
N TYR A 107 12.40 1.92 -5.88
CA TYR A 107 13.60 2.53 -6.45
C TYR A 107 13.76 3.94 -5.90
N ARG A 108 15.01 4.41 -5.78
CA ARG A 108 15.35 5.64 -5.07
C ARG A 108 14.49 6.82 -5.54
N TYR A 109 14.01 7.63 -4.59
CA TYR A 109 13.18 8.83 -4.82
C TYR A 109 11.78 8.59 -5.40
N SER A 110 11.22 7.37 -5.30
CA SER A 110 9.85 7.12 -5.75
C SER A 110 8.76 7.83 -4.93
N GLY A 111 9.13 8.48 -3.82
CA GLY A 111 8.18 9.14 -2.91
C GLY A 111 7.22 8.15 -2.24
N ILE A 112 6.10 8.70 -1.77
CA ILE A 112 4.98 7.94 -1.22
C ILE A 112 4.33 7.15 -2.37
N ARG A 113 4.10 5.85 -2.16
CA ARG A 113 3.46 4.98 -3.15
C ARG A 113 2.00 4.73 -2.79
N GLY A 114 1.21 4.36 -3.79
CA GLY A 114 -0.23 4.27 -3.73
C GLY A 114 -0.83 4.88 -4.99
N ALA A 115 -1.95 5.59 -4.86
CA ALA A 115 -2.61 6.26 -5.98
C ALA A 115 -3.36 7.51 -5.54
N TYR A 116 -3.40 8.50 -6.42
CA TYR A 116 -4.41 9.54 -6.35
C TYR A 116 -5.72 9.01 -6.94
N ILE A 117 -6.84 9.50 -6.42
CA ILE A 117 -8.16 9.22 -6.98
C ILE A 117 -8.47 10.34 -7.96
N TYR A 118 -8.50 10.00 -9.25
CA TYR A 118 -8.85 10.91 -10.34
C TYR A 118 -10.26 10.63 -10.87
N GLU A 119 -10.71 11.44 -11.82
CA GLU A 119 -12.07 11.41 -12.37
C GLU A 119 -12.48 10.06 -12.96
N ASP A 120 -11.53 9.25 -13.41
CA ASP A 120 -11.75 7.93 -14.00
C ASP A 120 -12.25 6.88 -13.00
N ILE A 121 -11.83 6.99 -11.73
CA ILE A 121 -12.23 6.07 -10.66
C ILE A 121 -13.17 6.72 -9.63
N LEU A 122 -13.34 8.04 -9.68
CA LEU A 122 -14.20 8.81 -8.78
C LEU A 122 -15.67 8.29 -8.71
N PRO A 123 -16.29 7.79 -9.81
CA PRO A 123 -17.62 7.18 -9.75
C PRO A 123 -17.72 5.97 -8.80
N GLU A 124 -16.61 5.29 -8.48
CA GLU A 124 -16.60 4.21 -7.49
C GLU A 124 -16.72 4.72 -6.04
N PHE A 125 -16.65 6.04 -5.82
CA PHE A 125 -16.65 6.69 -4.52
C PHE A 125 -17.81 7.68 -4.33
N GLU A 126 -18.97 7.39 -4.93
CA GLU A 126 -20.21 8.19 -4.79
C GLU A 126 -20.93 7.99 -3.44
N GLY A 127 -20.37 7.15 -2.57
CA GLY A 127 -20.90 6.85 -1.25
C GLY A 127 -21.40 5.41 -1.13
N GLY A 128 -21.21 4.82 0.04
CA GLY A 128 -21.62 3.44 0.34
C GLY A 128 -20.44 2.46 0.28
N LYS A 129 -20.72 1.25 -0.20
CA LYS A 129 -19.78 0.13 -0.19
C LYS A 129 -18.71 0.29 -1.27
N VAL A 130 -17.46 0.31 -0.84
CA VAL A 130 -16.28 0.28 -1.71
C VAL A 130 -15.38 -0.87 -1.29
N THR A 131 -15.12 -1.80 -2.22
CA THR A 131 -14.18 -2.90 -2.03
C THR A 131 -12.81 -2.47 -2.54
N ILE A 132 -11.81 -2.52 -1.66
CA ILE A 132 -10.42 -2.27 -2.01
C ILE A 132 -9.65 -3.57 -1.89
N ALA A 133 -8.97 -3.96 -2.97
CA ALA A 133 -8.13 -5.14 -3.03
C ALA A 133 -6.69 -4.77 -3.35
N VAL A 134 -5.74 -5.47 -2.72
CA VAL A 134 -4.31 -5.20 -2.84
C VAL A 134 -3.55 -6.50 -2.99
N ILE A 135 -2.63 -6.54 -3.96
CA ILE A 135 -1.57 -7.54 -4.04
C ILE A 135 -0.23 -6.87 -3.75
N ASN A 136 0.59 -7.52 -2.94
CA ASN A 136 1.94 -7.07 -2.62
C ASN A 136 2.88 -8.28 -2.50
N PHE A 137 4.17 -8.04 -2.68
CA PHE A 137 5.22 -9.08 -2.69
C PHE A 137 6.26 -8.82 -1.60
N LEU A 138 6.78 -9.86 -0.97
CA LEU A 138 7.96 -9.72 -0.11
C LEU A 138 9.16 -9.27 -0.94
N ARG A 139 10.13 -8.64 -0.26
CA ARG A 139 11.41 -8.27 -0.84
C ARG A 139 12.51 -9.16 -0.31
N TYR A 140 13.33 -9.67 -1.23
CA TYR A 140 14.49 -10.52 -0.96
C TYR A 140 15.81 -9.85 -1.36
N THR A 141 15.74 -8.64 -1.91
CA THR A 141 16.90 -7.87 -2.35
C THR A 141 17.01 -6.55 -1.60
N HIS A 142 18.17 -5.92 -1.61
CA HIS A 142 18.28 -4.51 -1.22
C HIS A 142 18.05 -3.59 -2.44
N PHE A 143 17.69 -2.31 -2.23
CA PHE A 143 17.42 -1.35 -3.32
C PHE A 143 18.56 -1.14 -4.33
N LYS A 144 19.77 -1.62 -4.03
CA LYS A 144 20.93 -1.59 -4.94
C LYS A 144 21.09 -2.87 -5.77
N ASN A 145 20.08 -3.74 -5.80
CA ASN A 145 20.14 -5.08 -6.37
C ASN A 145 21.29 -5.92 -5.79
N VAL A 146 21.58 -5.73 -4.50
CA VAL A 146 22.57 -6.54 -3.77
C VAL A 146 21.85 -7.47 -2.80
N THR A 147 22.48 -8.61 -2.52
CA THR A 147 21.97 -9.64 -1.62
C THR A 147 22.39 -9.45 -0.17
N HIS A 148 23.22 -8.44 0.15
CA HIS A 148 23.61 -8.13 1.52
C HIS A 148 22.83 -6.93 2.09
N TYR A 149 22.46 -7.01 3.36
CA TYR A 149 21.62 -6.04 4.03
C TYR A 149 22.45 -4.87 4.60
N HIS A 150 22.26 -3.69 3.99
CA HIS A 150 22.92 -2.44 4.40
C HIS A 150 22.01 -1.53 5.24
N GLY A 151 21.06 -2.13 5.98
CA GLY A 151 20.05 -1.40 6.72
C GLY A 151 20.36 -0.94 8.13
N PRO A 152 19.40 -0.20 8.75
CA PRO A 152 19.48 0.20 10.14
C PRO A 152 19.03 -0.90 11.11
N HIS A 153 18.46 -2.02 10.63
CA HIS A 153 18.10 -3.13 11.52
C HIS A 153 19.36 -3.84 12.01
N PRO A 154 19.62 -3.89 13.33
CA PRO A 154 20.89 -4.39 13.87
C PRO A 154 21.10 -5.88 13.57
N ASP A 155 20.07 -6.71 13.71
CA ASP A 155 20.17 -8.17 13.54
C ASP A 155 20.66 -8.62 12.15
N PHE A 156 20.45 -7.80 11.12
CA PHE A 156 20.68 -8.18 9.73
C PHE A 156 21.84 -7.41 9.07
N ARG A 157 22.43 -6.40 9.73
CA ARG A 157 23.48 -5.58 9.13
C ARG A 157 24.67 -6.43 8.67
N GLY A 158 25.00 -6.36 7.39
CA GLY A 158 26.10 -7.12 6.77
C GLY A 158 25.80 -8.59 6.48
N LYS A 159 24.59 -9.09 6.79
CA LYS A 159 24.12 -10.44 6.45
C LYS A 159 23.36 -10.44 5.12
N GLU A 160 22.96 -11.60 4.65
CA GLU A 160 22.03 -11.71 3.53
C GLU A 160 20.72 -10.94 3.81
N VAL A 161 20.11 -10.36 2.78
CA VAL A 161 18.83 -9.67 2.90
C VAL A 161 17.77 -10.69 3.27
N PRO A 162 17.22 -10.63 4.48
CA PRO A 162 16.12 -11.51 4.83
C PRO A 162 14.84 -11.11 4.07
N PRO A 163 13.86 -12.02 3.95
CA PRO A 163 12.53 -11.67 3.44
C PRO A 163 11.95 -10.53 4.28
N ASN A 164 11.55 -9.45 3.63
CA ASN A 164 11.05 -8.27 4.32
C ASN A 164 9.88 -7.63 3.59
N GLY A 165 8.89 -7.19 4.36
CA GLY A 165 7.68 -6.58 3.86
C GLY A 165 6.95 -5.85 4.97
N HIS A 166 6.31 -4.74 4.63
CA HIS A 166 5.34 -4.09 5.49
C HIS A 166 4.31 -3.47 4.57
N VAL A 167 3.05 -3.78 4.81
CA VAL A 167 1.94 -3.29 4.01
C VAL A 167 0.77 -2.94 4.90
N SER A 168 0.28 -1.73 4.68
CA SER A 168 -0.99 -1.19 5.16
C SER A 168 -1.53 -0.27 4.09
N LEU A 169 -2.83 0.00 4.11
CA LEU A 169 -3.45 0.93 3.18
C LEU A 169 -4.39 1.83 3.95
N TRP A 170 -4.35 3.13 3.67
CA TRP A 170 -5.35 4.07 4.13
C TRP A 170 -5.59 5.14 3.08
N MET A 171 -6.71 5.84 3.25
CA MET A 171 -7.11 6.96 2.42
C MET A 171 -6.85 8.28 3.16
N GLU A 172 -6.38 9.28 2.43
CA GLU A 172 -6.27 10.66 2.91
C GLU A 172 -7.16 11.58 2.08
N GLU A 173 -7.74 12.57 2.75
CA GLU A 173 -8.52 13.66 2.16
C GLU A 173 -7.79 14.98 2.40
N ALA A 174 -7.67 15.81 1.36
CA ALA A 174 -7.14 17.16 1.47
C ALA A 174 -8.07 18.16 0.80
N ARG A 175 -8.46 19.22 1.52
CA ARG A 175 -9.21 20.34 0.93
C ARG A 175 -8.29 21.15 0.04
N LEU A 176 -8.72 21.41 -1.20
CA LEU A 176 -7.98 22.25 -2.14
C LEU A 176 -8.15 23.73 -1.77
N SER A 177 -7.12 24.52 -2.05
CA SER A 177 -7.20 25.98 -1.88
C SER A 177 -8.17 26.58 -2.90
N PRO A 178 -8.85 27.70 -2.59
CA PRO A 178 -9.70 28.39 -3.56
C PRO A 178 -8.96 28.70 -4.87
N ALA A 179 -7.71 29.17 -4.79
CA ALA A 179 -6.87 29.44 -5.96
C ALA A 179 -6.63 28.20 -6.83
N THR A 180 -6.47 27.01 -6.22
CA THR A 180 -6.32 25.75 -6.96
C THR A 180 -7.62 25.36 -7.67
N VAL A 181 -8.76 25.55 -7.02
CA VAL A 181 -10.08 25.26 -7.60
C VAL A 181 -10.39 26.22 -8.75
N GLU A 182 -10.09 27.50 -8.59
CA GLU A 182 -10.22 28.52 -9.63
C GLU A 182 -9.33 28.23 -10.83
N ALA A 183 -8.05 27.92 -10.60
CA ALA A 183 -7.11 27.56 -11.65
C ALA A 183 -7.53 26.32 -12.45
N ALA A 184 -8.13 25.31 -11.79
CA ALA A 184 -8.65 24.12 -12.46
C ALA A 184 -9.95 24.39 -13.25
N GLY A 185 -10.73 25.40 -12.84
CA GLY A 185 -11.96 25.83 -13.52
C GLY A 185 -11.73 26.78 -14.69
N ALA A 186 -10.57 27.44 -14.75
CA ALA A 186 -10.12 28.23 -15.88
C ALA A 186 -9.74 27.29 -17.04
N LYS A 187 -10.74 26.86 -17.82
CA LYS A 187 -10.50 26.21 -19.11
C LYS A 187 -9.81 27.21 -20.05
N GLU A 188 -8.72 26.80 -20.70
CA GLU A 188 -8.22 27.46 -21.92
C GLU A 188 -9.23 27.34 -23.07
#